data_AF-A0A7J6DZK3-F1
#
_entry.id   AF-A0A7J6DZK3-F1
#
_cell.length_a   1.000
_cell.length_b   1.000
_cell.length_c   1.000
_cell.angle_alpha   90.00
_cell.angle_beta   90.00
_cell.angle_gamma   90.00
#
_symmetry.space_group_name_H-M   'P 1'
#
loop_
_entity.id
_entity.type
_entity.pdbx_description
1 polymer ?
#
loop_
_entity_poly.entity_id
_entity_poly.type
_entity_poly.pdbx_seq_one_letter_code
_entity_poly.pdbx_strand_id
1 'polypeptide(L)'
;MAKMVRFCDLPKEIIENIMLWVPANSLVQYKVVNKFLYSLISGLINDPKFVSNHLLIAKNQSSASLLFKWPSNHVDHSLIAYKLLTVNYDDRGEDDPLMSVTEPLIIHLPEPIGDESSWYSSYHCDGLIFLVNDVGTMAICNPVLKEFMFLPQPRNLIFEGSLSFPNGVVGFGFDSVNKDYKCVAIWCHNKCKVEVYTMSSNSWREISMSQDIVNIIMSNVLVCPLYWEGVCYWLGHDLDNYFYDFILSFNLSNEKFHLIHLPRFVYWDFTSYFIEISVWNDSVVLLWRDDRENILRILTMDVGEDASCSWTKYEYIGDGPLENICFGVPIPKNGEILKEVKKDGHKQLVSFNSDTQKIRNVVCDVDSTSLLGLRDCFFVKSLVSVRRRRR
;
A
#
# COMPACT_ATOMS: atom_id res chain seq x y z
N MET A 1 -49.18 -16.12 -18.23
CA MET A 1 -48.21 -16.40 -17.14
C MET A 1 -46.84 -15.94 -17.60
N ALA A 2 -46.23 -14.96 -16.95
CA ALA A 2 -44.85 -14.56 -17.25
C ALA A 2 -43.91 -15.69 -16.81
N LYS A 3 -43.06 -16.17 -17.72
CA LYS A 3 -42.07 -17.21 -17.43
C LYS A 3 -41.01 -16.60 -16.52
N MET A 4 -40.84 -17.13 -15.31
CA MET A 4 -39.83 -16.64 -14.38
C MET A 4 -38.44 -16.98 -14.93
N VAL A 5 -37.72 -15.95 -15.39
CA VAL A 5 -36.35 -16.08 -15.92
C VAL A 5 -35.41 -16.24 -14.72
N ARG A 6 -34.67 -17.35 -14.68
CA ARG A 6 -33.66 -17.59 -13.65
C ARG A 6 -32.36 -16.91 -14.04
N PHE A 7 -31.53 -16.57 -13.06
CA PHE A 7 -30.21 -15.98 -13.32
C PHE A 7 -29.34 -16.83 -14.25
N CYS A 8 -29.45 -18.16 -14.16
CA CYS A 8 -28.77 -19.11 -15.05
C CYS A 8 -29.29 -19.12 -16.49
N ASP A 9 -30.42 -18.47 -16.77
CA ASP A 9 -31.00 -18.36 -18.10
C ASP A 9 -30.46 -17.12 -18.87
N LEU A 10 -29.68 -16.27 -18.20
CA LEU A 10 -29.02 -15.13 -18.85
C LEU A 10 -27.84 -15.58 -19.73
N PRO A 11 -27.53 -14.86 -20.83
CA PRO A 11 -26.34 -15.13 -21.62
C PRO A 11 -25.07 -15.04 -20.76
N LYS A 12 -24.11 -15.92 -21.03
CA LYS A 12 -22.85 -16.01 -20.28
C LYS A 12 -22.13 -14.65 -20.18
N GLU A 13 -22.06 -13.91 -21.28
CA GLU A 13 -21.41 -12.59 -21.33
C GLU A 13 -22.05 -11.57 -20.39
N ILE A 14 -23.39 -11.60 -20.25
CA ILE A 14 -24.12 -10.73 -19.33
C ILE A 14 -23.81 -11.12 -17.88
N ILE A 15 -23.77 -12.41 -17.59
CA ILE A 15 -23.39 -12.91 -16.27
C ILE A 15 -21.96 -12.47 -15.93
N GLU A 16 -21.00 -12.66 -16.84
CA GLU A 16 -19.61 -12.24 -16.65
C GLU A 16 -19.50 -10.74 -16.40
N ASN A 17 -20.21 -9.93 -17.19
CA ASN A 17 -20.25 -8.49 -17.01
C ASN A 17 -20.81 -8.11 -15.63
N ILE A 18 -21.92 -8.73 -15.19
CA ILE A 18 -22.45 -8.50 -13.83
C ILE A 18 -21.40 -8.84 -12.79
N MET A 19 -20.75 -10.01 -12.91
CA MET A 19 -19.74 -10.46 -11.94
C MET A 19 -18.51 -9.56 -11.89
N LEU A 20 -18.15 -8.86 -12.99
CA LEU A 20 -17.05 -7.89 -12.99
C LEU A 20 -17.29 -6.72 -12.02
N TRP A 21 -18.54 -6.35 -11.76
CA TRP A 21 -18.91 -5.25 -10.85
C TRP A 21 -19.18 -5.70 -9.41
N VAL A 22 -19.29 -7.01 -9.17
CA VAL A 22 -19.53 -7.53 -7.82
C VAL A 22 -18.23 -7.47 -7.01
N PRO A 23 -18.24 -6.98 -5.75
CA PRO A 23 -17.05 -6.98 -4.89
C PRO A 23 -16.39 -8.36 -4.77
N ALA A 24 -15.05 -8.39 -4.71
CA ALA A 24 -14.28 -9.64 -4.71
C ALA A 24 -14.68 -10.59 -3.56
N ASN A 25 -14.88 -10.06 -2.36
CA ASN A 25 -15.34 -10.81 -1.19
C ASN A 25 -16.75 -11.39 -1.39
N SER A 26 -17.68 -10.63 -1.96
CA SER A 26 -19.03 -11.10 -2.26
C SER A 26 -19.02 -12.23 -3.29
N LEU A 27 -18.21 -12.13 -4.35
CA LEU A 27 -18.03 -13.22 -5.32
C LEU A 27 -17.56 -14.51 -4.64
N VAL A 28 -16.52 -14.44 -3.80
CA VAL A 28 -16.01 -15.61 -3.08
C VAL A 28 -17.09 -16.22 -2.18
N GLN A 29 -17.88 -15.39 -1.48
CA GLN A 29 -18.99 -15.84 -0.64
C GLN A 29 -20.11 -16.50 -1.47
N TYR A 30 -20.44 -15.98 -2.65
CA TYR A 30 -21.48 -16.57 -3.50
C TYR A 30 -21.18 -17.99 -3.98
N LYS A 31 -19.92 -18.44 -3.91
CA LYS A 31 -19.57 -19.85 -4.17
C LYS A 31 -20.29 -20.82 -3.25
N VAL A 32 -20.65 -20.45 -2.02
CA VAL A 32 -21.30 -21.37 -1.07
C VAL A 32 -22.81 -21.46 -1.24
N VAL A 33 -23.42 -20.62 -2.07
CA VAL A 33 -24.88 -20.54 -2.21
C VAL A 33 -25.46 -21.76 -2.92
N ASN A 34 -24.89 -22.18 -4.06
CA ASN A 34 -25.30 -23.39 -4.78
C ASN A 34 -24.19 -23.89 -5.72
N LYS A 35 -24.37 -25.11 -6.27
CA LYS A 35 -23.38 -25.75 -7.16
C LYS A 35 -23.15 -24.99 -8.48
N PHE A 36 -24.17 -24.33 -9.03
CA PHE A 36 -24.05 -23.55 -10.26
C PHE A 36 -23.14 -22.33 -10.03
N LEU A 37 -23.41 -21.53 -9.00
CA LEU A 37 -22.60 -20.38 -8.62
C LEU A 37 -21.18 -20.78 -8.24
N TYR A 38 -21.02 -21.90 -7.52
CA TYR A 38 -19.70 -22.46 -7.24
C TYR A 38 -18.90 -22.70 -8.52
N SER A 39 -19.48 -23.40 -9.49
CA SER A 39 -18.80 -23.74 -10.75
C SER A 39 -18.50 -22.50 -11.59
N LEU A 40 -19.48 -21.61 -11.74
CA LEU A 40 -19.35 -20.36 -12.47
C LEU A 40 -18.24 -19.48 -11.90
N ILE A 41 -18.33 -19.13 -10.61
CA ILE A 41 -17.40 -18.21 -9.96
C ILE A 41 -16.01 -18.83 -9.87
N SER A 42 -15.91 -20.14 -9.63
CA SER A 42 -14.61 -20.83 -9.71
C SER A 42 -14.02 -20.74 -11.12
N GLY A 43 -14.83 -20.86 -12.17
CA GLY A 43 -14.37 -20.63 -13.55
C GLY A 43 -13.81 -19.22 -13.75
N LEU A 44 -14.54 -18.20 -13.29
CA LEU A 44 -14.16 -16.80 -13.43
C LEU A 44 -12.90 -16.43 -12.65
N ILE A 45 -12.78 -16.85 -11.39
CA ILE A 45 -11.59 -16.58 -10.57
C ILE A 45 -10.34 -17.28 -11.14
N ASN A 46 -10.52 -18.37 -11.88
CA ASN A 46 -9.40 -19.06 -12.55
C ASN A 46 -9.08 -18.48 -13.95
N ASP A 47 -9.87 -17.53 -14.47
CA ASP A 47 -9.58 -16.84 -15.73
C ASP A 47 -8.74 -15.57 -15.46
N PRO A 48 -7.46 -15.52 -15.88
CA PRO A 48 -6.61 -14.36 -15.68
C PRO A 48 -7.18 -13.07 -16.29
N LYS A 49 -7.93 -13.16 -17.39
CA LYS A 49 -8.53 -11.99 -18.04
C LYS A 49 -9.64 -11.41 -17.16
N PHE A 50 -10.52 -12.26 -16.64
CA PHE A 50 -11.55 -11.84 -15.69
C PHE A 50 -10.92 -11.21 -14.45
N VAL A 51 -9.92 -11.85 -13.83
CA VAL A 51 -9.24 -11.34 -12.63
C VAL A 51 -8.59 -9.97 -12.89
N SER A 52 -7.90 -9.81 -14.02
CA SER A 52 -7.28 -8.53 -14.40
C SER A 52 -8.32 -7.42 -14.62
N ASN A 53 -9.42 -7.71 -15.30
CA ASN A 53 -10.49 -6.75 -15.54
C ASN A 53 -11.22 -6.38 -14.24
N HIS A 54 -11.48 -7.36 -13.39
CA HIS A 54 -12.10 -7.16 -12.07
C HIS A 54 -11.23 -6.28 -11.17
N LEU A 55 -9.92 -6.53 -11.14
CA LEU A 55 -8.96 -5.70 -10.41
C LEU A 55 -8.92 -4.26 -10.93
N LEU A 56 -8.93 -4.06 -12.25
CA LEU A 56 -8.96 -2.73 -12.86
C LEU A 56 -10.20 -1.95 -12.43
N ILE A 57 -11.38 -2.59 -12.44
CA ILE A 57 -12.63 -1.98 -11.96
C ILE A 57 -12.51 -1.64 -10.47
N ALA A 58 -12.04 -2.58 -9.64
CA ALA A 58 -11.90 -2.36 -8.20
C ALA A 58 -10.96 -1.20 -7.85
N LYS A 59 -9.88 -0.99 -8.61
CA LYS A 59 -8.95 0.15 -8.46
C LYS A 59 -9.51 1.50 -8.92
N ASN A 60 -10.63 1.52 -9.62
CA ASN A 60 -11.26 2.70 -10.19
C ASN A 60 -12.67 2.95 -9.61
N GLN A 61 -13.00 2.31 -8.48
CA GLN A 61 -14.25 2.58 -7.77
C GLN A 61 -14.18 3.93 -7.06
N SER A 62 -15.35 4.52 -6.81
CA SER A 62 -15.54 5.77 -6.05
C SER A 62 -15.30 5.61 -4.54
N SER A 63 -14.52 4.60 -4.14
CA SER A 63 -14.15 4.34 -2.75
C SER A 63 -12.69 3.96 -2.64
N ALA A 64 -12.05 4.34 -1.54
CA ALA A 64 -10.68 3.94 -1.24
C ALA A 64 -10.65 3.28 0.14
N SER A 65 -9.94 2.15 0.25
CA SER A 65 -9.80 1.43 1.51
C SER A 65 -8.40 1.63 2.09
N LEU A 66 -8.30 2.29 3.23
CA LEU A 66 -7.05 2.45 3.97
C LEU A 66 -6.85 1.25 4.90
N LEU A 67 -5.76 0.52 4.71
CA LEU A 67 -5.32 -0.55 5.58
C LEU A 67 -4.40 0.01 6.65
N PHE A 68 -4.79 -0.17 7.90
CA PHE A 68 -4.00 0.24 9.05
C PHE A 68 -2.80 -0.68 9.23
N LYS A 69 -1.62 -0.11 9.45
CA LYS A 69 -0.38 -0.88 9.58
C LYS A 69 -0.35 -1.80 10.80
N TRP A 70 -0.98 -1.40 11.90
CA TRP A 70 -0.91 -2.16 13.15
C TRP A 70 -2.07 -3.13 13.26
N PRO A 71 -1.81 -4.45 13.40
CA PRO A 71 -2.87 -5.41 13.64
C PRO A 71 -3.47 -5.15 15.03
N SER A 72 -4.77 -5.46 15.16
CA SER A 72 -5.45 -5.47 16.45
C SER A 72 -4.93 -6.65 17.27
N ASN A 73 -4.72 -6.44 18.57
CA ASN A 73 -4.40 -7.53 19.48
C ASN A 73 -5.50 -8.60 19.41
N HIS A 74 -5.13 -9.83 19.07
CA HIS A 74 -6.05 -10.96 18.99
C HIS A 74 -5.62 -12.05 19.96
N VAL A 75 -6.59 -12.67 20.62
CA VAL A 75 -6.36 -13.80 21.54
C VAL A 75 -6.00 -15.09 20.77
N ASP A 76 -6.37 -15.15 19.50
CA ASP A 76 -6.09 -16.27 18.62
C ASP A 76 -4.82 -15.99 17.79
N HIS A 77 -3.71 -16.64 18.18
CA HIS A 77 -2.40 -16.52 17.52
C HIS A 77 -2.37 -17.11 16.10
N SER A 78 -3.47 -17.69 15.60
CA SER A 78 -3.61 -18.13 14.21
C SER A 78 -4.22 -17.05 13.29
N LEU A 79 -4.58 -15.89 13.83
CA LEU A 79 -5.23 -14.81 13.10
C LEU A 79 -4.45 -13.50 13.22
N ILE A 80 -4.32 -12.78 12.10
CA ILE A 80 -3.92 -11.37 12.08
C ILE A 80 -5.14 -10.56 11.65
N ALA A 81 -5.58 -9.63 12.50
CA ALA A 81 -6.73 -8.77 12.20
C ALA A 81 -6.26 -7.33 12.01
N TYR A 82 -6.22 -6.87 10.78
CA TYR A 82 -6.02 -5.46 10.49
C TYR A 82 -7.35 -4.71 10.51
N LYS A 83 -7.31 -3.40 10.78
CA LYS A 83 -8.46 -2.53 10.53
C LYS A 83 -8.41 -2.08 9.07
N LEU A 84 -9.55 -2.06 8.41
CA LEU A 84 -9.72 -1.54 7.05
C LEU A 84 -10.80 -0.46 7.08
N LEU A 85 -10.42 0.78 6.75
CA LEU A 85 -11.34 1.91 6.63
C LEU A 85 -11.64 2.16 5.15
N THR A 86 -12.87 1.93 4.72
CA THR A 86 -13.31 2.26 3.36
C THR A 86 -14.07 3.58 3.38
N VAL A 87 -13.54 4.59 2.71
CA VAL A 87 -14.21 5.89 2.54
C VAL A 87 -14.81 5.93 1.14
N ASN A 88 -16.09 6.33 1.06
CA ASN A 88 -16.81 6.50 -0.20
C ASN A 88 -16.88 8.00 -0.55
N TYR A 89 -16.52 8.34 -1.79
CA TYR A 89 -16.51 9.70 -2.34
C TYR A 89 -17.56 9.92 -3.44
N ASP A 90 -18.54 9.02 -3.58
CA ASP A 90 -19.70 9.22 -4.45
C ASP A 90 -20.28 10.62 -4.19
N ASP A 91 -20.52 11.36 -5.28
CA ASP A 91 -20.94 12.76 -5.23
C ASP A 91 -22.31 12.89 -4.53
N ARG A 92 -22.25 13.34 -3.28
CA ARG A 92 -23.40 13.75 -2.47
C ARG A 92 -23.49 15.27 -2.32
N GLY A 93 -22.63 16.01 -3.01
CA GLY A 93 -22.41 17.45 -2.80
C GLY A 93 -21.20 17.74 -1.89
N GLU A 94 -20.60 18.91 -2.10
CA GLU A 94 -19.35 19.32 -1.43
C GLU A 94 -19.50 19.62 0.07
N ASP A 95 -20.73 19.86 0.54
CA ASP A 95 -21.01 20.20 1.95
C ASP A 95 -21.44 18.98 2.78
N ASP A 96 -21.72 17.84 2.13
CA ASP A 96 -22.11 16.61 2.79
C ASP A 96 -20.89 15.86 3.34
N PRO A 97 -21.01 15.24 4.54
CA PRO A 97 -19.93 14.46 5.11
C PRO A 97 -19.67 13.19 4.27
N LEU A 98 -18.41 12.78 4.21
CA LEU A 98 -18.03 11.52 3.57
C LEU A 98 -18.41 10.35 4.46
N MET A 99 -19.06 9.36 3.86
CA MET A 99 -19.42 8.13 4.54
C MET A 99 -18.24 7.17 4.52
N SER A 100 -17.99 6.53 5.65
CA SER A 100 -16.99 5.47 5.72
C SER A 100 -17.51 4.25 6.47
N VAL A 101 -16.88 3.11 6.22
CA VAL A 101 -17.14 1.85 6.93
C VAL A 101 -15.81 1.32 7.41
N THR A 102 -15.76 0.90 8.67
CA THR A 102 -14.62 0.20 9.25
C THR A 102 -14.97 -1.26 9.42
N GLU A 103 -14.09 -2.14 8.95
CA GLU A 103 -14.24 -3.59 9.11
C GLU A 103 -12.89 -4.25 9.45
N PRO A 104 -12.89 -5.42 10.12
CA PRO A 104 -11.69 -6.19 10.30
C PRO A 104 -11.30 -6.92 8.99
N LEU A 105 -10.04 -6.79 8.58
CA LEU A 105 -9.43 -7.60 7.54
C LEU A 105 -8.66 -8.75 8.20
N ILE A 106 -9.25 -9.95 8.16
CA ILE A 106 -8.72 -11.13 8.83
C ILE A 106 -7.83 -11.92 7.88
N ILE A 107 -6.61 -12.20 8.32
CA ILE A 107 -5.65 -13.08 7.67
C ILE A 107 -5.55 -14.35 8.51
N HIS A 108 -5.85 -15.48 7.88
CA HIS A 108 -5.69 -16.79 8.48
C HIS A 108 -4.28 -17.31 8.22
N LEU A 109 -3.57 -17.64 9.28
CA LEU A 109 -2.25 -18.24 9.21
C LEU A 109 -2.36 -19.76 9.07
N PRO A 110 -1.48 -20.42 8.29
CA PRO A 110 -1.48 -21.87 8.18
C PRO A 110 -1.20 -22.57 9.50
N GLU A 111 -0.37 -21.94 10.35
CA GLU A 111 0.05 -22.44 11.66
C GLU A 111 0.03 -21.27 12.67
N PRO A 112 -0.27 -21.53 13.96
CA PRO A 112 -0.21 -20.51 15.00
C PRO A 112 1.19 -19.95 15.13
N ILE A 113 1.29 -18.64 15.29
CA ILE A 113 2.57 -18.00 15.59
C ILE A 113 2.89 -18.25 17.07
N GLY A 114 4.14 -18.61 17.38
CA GLY A 114 4.63 -18.47 18.75
C GLY A 114 4.62 -17.01 19.19
N ASP A 115 4.49 -16.76 20.50
CA ASP A 115 4.38 -15.42 21.12
C ASP A 115 5.49 -14.42 20.73
N GLU A 116 6.57 -14.88 20.10
CA GLU A 116 7.77 -14.10 19.83
C GLU A 116 7.85 -13.44 18.44
N SER A 117 6.89 -13.64 17.53
CA SER A 117 6.96 -12.97 16.21
C SER A 117 5.74 -12.14 15.84
N SER A 118 5.93 -10.84 15.73
CA SER A 118 4.87 -9.91 15.34
C SER A 118 5.06 -9.47 13.89
N TRP A 119 3.98 -9.49 13.11
CA TRP A 119 3.98 -9.10 11.69
C TRP A 119 3.69 -7.61 11.56
N TYR A 120 4.76 -6.81 11.49
CA TYR A 120 4.69 -5.35 11.59
C TYR A 120 4.65 -4.61 10.25
N SER A 121 5.09 -5.25 9.16
CA SER A 121 5.21 -4.59 7.86
C SER A 121 4.31 -5.27 6.84
N SER A 122 3.30 -4.55 6.38
CA SER A 122 2.42 -4.94 5.29
C SER A 122 2.65 -4.01 4.10
N TYR A 123 2.99 -4.58 2.95
CA TYR A 123 3.00 -3.90 1.67
C TYR A 123 1.86 -4.45 0.85
N HIS A 124 1.14 -3.62 0.12
CA HIS A 124 0.06 -4.09 -0.73
C HIS A 124 0.44 -3.92 -2.20
N CYS A 125 0.02 -4.87 -3.03
CA CYS A 125 0.03 -4.71 -4.48
C CYS A 125 -1.10 -5.55 -5.03
N ASP A 126 -2.00 -4.94 -5.82
CA ASP A 126 -3.10 -5.64 -6.48
C ASP A 126 -3.98 -6.50 -5.55
N GLY A 127 -4.13 -6.10 -4.29
CA GLY A 127 -4.87 -6.82 -3.26
C GLY A 127 -4.15 -8.03 -2.66
N LEU A 128 -2.90 -8.27 -3.04
CA LEU A 128 -1.97 -9.10 -2.29
C LEU A 128 -1.33 -8.27 -1.17
N ILE A 129 -1.12 -8.89 -0.02
CA ILE A 129 -0.38 -8.32 1.10
C ILE A 129 0.91 -9.09 1.28
N PHE A 130 2.03 -8.41 1.16
CA PHE A 130 3.35 -8.91 1.53
C PHE A 130 3.64 -8.54 2.98
N LEU A 131 3.88 -9.56 3.78
CA LEU A 131 4.06 -9.48 5.22
C LEU A 131 5.52 -9.80 5.56
N VAL A 132 6.07 -9.06 6.52
CA VAL A 132 7.38 -9.34 7.13
C VAL A 132 7.28 -9.24 8.65
N ASN A 133 7.78 -10.26 9.36
CA ASN A 133 7.89 -10.24 10.83
C ASN A 133 9.27 -9.77 11.32
N ASP A 134 9.38 -9.55 12.61
CA ASP A 134 10.61 -9.16 13.33
C ASP A 134 11.83 -10.06 13.08
N VAL A 135 11.63 -11.37 12.96
CA VAL A 135 12.71 -12.32 12.67
C VAL A 135 13.01 -12.47 11.17
N GLY A 136 12.35 -11.68 10.32
CA GLY A 136 12.59 -11.64 8.89
C GLY A 136 11.88 -12.70 8.05
N THR A 137 10.94 -13.42 8.62
CA THR A 137 10.05 -14.30 7.87
C THR A 137 9.16 -13.47 6.98
N MET A 138 9.10 -13.88 5.71
CA MET A 138 8.35 -13.20 4.67
C MET A 138 7.21 -14.08 4.18
N ALA A 139 6.05 -13.47 3.95
CA ALA A 139 4.89 -14.17 3.42
C ALA A 139 4.09 -13.27 2.46
N ILE A 140 3.34 -13.89 1.56
CA ILE A 140 2.34 -13.21 0.73
C ILE A 140 0.98 -13.83 1.02
N CYS A 141 -0.04 -13.01 1.14
CA CYS A 141 -1.40 -13.48 1.31
C CYS A 141 -2.41 -12.70 0.47
N ASN A 142 -3.53 -13.35 0.18
CA ASN A 142 -4.76 -12.72 -0.26
C ASN A 142 -5.86 -13.04 0.77
N PRO A 143 -6.27 -12.06 1.60
CA PRO A 143 -7.30 -12.27 2.61
C PRO A 143 -8.67 -12.64 2.03
N VAL A 144 -9.02 -12.12 0.84
CA VAL A 144 -10.30 -12.37 0.15
C VAL A 144 -10.41 -13.83 -0.29
N LEU A 145 -9.34 -14.35 -0.89
CA LEU A 145 -9.27 -15.75 -1.32
C LEU A 145 -8.90 -16.71 -0.18
N LYS A 146 -8.55 -16.19 1.00
CA LYS A 146 -8.00 -16.93 2.15
C LYS A 146 -6.78 -17.76 1.75
N GLU A 147 -5.92 -17.17 0.94
CA GLU A 147 -4.68 -17.81 0.52
C GLU A 147 -3.49 -17.18 1.23
N PHE A 148 -2.55 -18.02 1.62
CA PHE A 148 -1.34 -17.63 2.32
C PHE A 148 -0.18 -18.49 1.80
N MET A 149 0.99 -17.87 1.68
CA MET A 149 2.22 -18.50 1.21
C MET A 149 3.42 -17.92 1.92
N PHE A 150 4.19 -18.76 2.61
CA PHE A 150 5.53 -18.40 3.08
C PHE A 150 6.50 -18.33 1.91
N LEU A 151 7.36 -17.32 1.91
CA LEU A 151 8.45 -17.24 0.96
C LEU A 151 9.66 -18.03 1.47
N PRO A 152 10.47 -18.63 0.59
CA PRO A 152 11.80 -19.09 0.99
C PRO A 152 12.59 -17.92 1.58
N GLN A 153 13.50 -18.19 2.51
CA GLN A 153 14.37 -17.14 3.04
C GLN A 153 15.40 -16.71 2.00
N PRO A 154 15.72 -15.41 1.87
CA PRO A 154 16.87 -14.96 1.08
C PRO A 154 18.15 -15.56 1.66
N ARG A 155 19.13 -15.87 0.82
CA ARG A 155 20.33 -16.61 1.26
C ARG A 155 21.17 -15.81 2.25
N ASN A 156 21.10 -14.50 2.16
CA ASN A 156 21.95 -13.59 2.91
C ASN A 156 21.20 -12.83 4.00
N LEU A 157 19.94 -13.20 4.27
CA LEU A 157 19.12 -12.53 5.25
C LEU A 157 19.53 -12.94 6.67
N ILE A 158 20.14 -12.02 7.40
CA ILE A 158 20.22 -12.06 8.85
C ILE A 158 19.72 -10.70 9.33
N PHE A 159 18.54 -10.63 9.95
CA PHE A 159 18.10 -9.42 10.65
C PHE A 159 18.88 -9.31 11.97
N GLU A 160 20.17 -8.96 11.90
CA GLU A 160 20.96 -8.58 13.07
C GLU A 160 20.72 -7.08 13.36
N GLY A 161 19.92 -6.75 14.40
CA GLY A 161 19.71 -5.36 14.84
C GLY A 161 18.40 -5.08 15.57
N SER A 162 18.25 -3.86 16.09
CA SER A 162 17.00 -3.34 16.69
C SER A 162 15.96 -3.03 15.61
N LEU A 163 14.68 -3.35 15.87
CA LEU A 163 13.52 -3.19 14.99
C LEU A 163 13.33 -1.79 14.42
N SER A 164 13.86 -0.76 15.08
CA SER A 164 13.69 0.63 14.70
C SER A 164 14.49 1.02 13.45
N PHE A 165 15.60 0.32 13.17
CA PHE A 165 16.52 0.63 12.07
C PHE A 165 17.13 -0.68 11.52
N PRO A 166 16.35 -1.50 10.80
CA PRO A 166 16.91 -2.69 10.18
C PRO A 166 17.99 -2.26 9.18
N ASN A 167 19.11 -2.98 9.15
CA ASN A 167 20.17 -2.81 8.14
C ASN A 167 19.74 -3.33 6.74
N GLY A 168 18.44 -3.31 6.46
CA GLY A 168 17.90 -3.66 5.18
C GLY A 168 16.42 -3.35 5.03
N VAL A 169 16.01 -3.31 3.77
CA VAL A 169 14.67 -2.94 3.35
C VAL A 169 14.16 -3.93 2.32
N VAL A 170 12.85 -4.02 2.25
CA VAL A 170 12.16 -4.81 1.26
C VAL A 170 11.23 -3.94 0.43
N GLY A 171 10.91 -4.41 -0.77
CA GLY A 171 9.87 -3.86 -1.63
C GLY A 171 9.09 -4.99 -2.28
N PHE A 172 7.82 -4.74 -2.58
CA PHE A 172 6.94 -5.71 -3.21
C PHE A 172 6.09 -5.02 -4.26
N GLY A 173 5.93 -5.66 -5.41
CA GLY A 173 5.12 -5.09 -6.47
C GLY A 173 4.93 -6.00 -7.68
N PHE A 174 4.13 -5.51 -8.63
CA PHE A 174 3.87 -6.18 -9.89
C PHE A 174 4.79 -5.67 -10.99
N ASP A 175 5.49 -6.60 -11.64
CA ASP A 175 6.25 -6.39 -12.86
C ASP A 175 5.29 -6.51 -14.06
N SER A 176 4.90 -5.36 -14.61
CA SER A 176 3.92 -5.29 -15.69
C SER A 176 4.45 -5.82 -17.03
N VAL A 177 5.76 -5.90 -17.22
CA VAL A 177 6.39 -6.43 -18.44
C VAL A 177 6.43 -7.96 -18.38
N ASN A 178 6.94 -8.53 -17.30
CA ASN A 178 7.03 -9.98 -17.13
C ASN A 178 5.74 -10.61 -16.57
N LYS A 179 4.73 -9.80 -16.24
CA LYS A 179 3.42 -10.20 -15.70
C LYS A 179 3.54 -11.07 -14.46
N ASP A 180 4.42 -10.68 -13.54
CA ASP A 180 4.70 -11.43 -12.33
C ASP A 180 4.88 -10.54 -11.11
N TYR A 181 4.66 -11.09 -9.92
CA TYR A 181 4.94 -10.38 -8.68
C TYR A 181 6.38 -10.64 -8.27
N LYS A 182 7.04 -9.58 -7.82
CA LYS A 182 8.42 -9.63 -7.35
C LYS A 182 8.54 -9.02 -5.96
N CYS A 183 9.43 -9.60 -5.16
CA CYS A 183 9.93 -8.96 -3.95
C CYS A 183 11.39 -8.61 -4.15
N VAL A 184 11.82 -7.47 -3.66
CA VAL A 184 13.23 -7.08 -3.63
C VAL A 184 13.63 -6.91 -2.18
N ALA A 185 14.84 -7.34 -1.87
CA ALA A 185 15.41 -7.44 -0.55
C ALA A 185 16.81 -6.84 -0.61
N ILE A 186 17.05 -5.75 0.11
CA ILE A 186 18.31 -5.01 0.13
C ILE A 186 18.87 -5.08 1.55
N TRP A 187 20.09 -5.58 1.71
CA TRP A 187 20.75 -5.74 3.01
C TRP A 187 22.12 -5.11 2.94
N CYS A 188 22.36 -4.07 3.73
CA CYS A 188 23.62 -3.34 3.76
C CYS A 188 24.19 -3.38 5.19
N HIS A 189 25.10 -4.34 5.44
CA HIS A 189 25.92 -4.39 6.66
C HIS A 189 27.38 -4.04 6.31
N ASN A 190 28.28 -5.04 6.24
CA ASN A 190 29.66 -4.86 5.77
C ASN A 190 29.77 -4.78 4.25
N LYS A 191 28.77 -5.35 3.55
CA LYS A 191 28.59 -5.30 2.11
C LYS A 191 27.11 -5.11 1.85
N CYS A 192 26.76 -4.43 0.77
CA CYS A 192 25.38 -4.40 0.34
C CYS A 192 25.08 -5.54 -0.64
N LYS A 193 24.03 -6.31 -0.34
CA LYS A 193 23.53 -7.41 -1.16
C LYS A 193 22.08 -7.14 -1.52
N VAL A 194 21.73 -7.50 -2.75
CA VAL A 194 20.38 -7.36 -3.26
C VAL A 194 19.91 -8.70 -3.79
N GLU A 195 18.76 -9.16 -3.32
CA GLU A 195 18.10 -10.34 -3.82
C GLU A 195 16.70 -9.99 -4.33
N VAL A 196 16.31 -10.61 -5.45
CA VAL A 196 14.98 -10.48 -6.04
C VAL A 196 14.29 -11.83 -6.04
N TYR A 197 13.15 -11.91 -5.37
CA TYR A 197 12.23 -13.02 -5.43
C TYR A 197 11.30 -12.85 -6.61
N THR A 198 11.15 -13.90 -7.41
CA THR A 198 10.14 -13.97 -8.47
C THR A 198 9.11 -15.03 -8.11
N MET A 199 7.84 -14.63 -8.11
CA MET A 199 6.74 -15.49 -7.66
C MET A 199 6.54 -16.73 -8.54
N SER A 200 6.68 -16.61 -9.86
CA SER A 200 6.53 -17.75 -10.79
C SER A 200 7.61 -18.83 -10.62
N SER A 201 8.85 -18.44 -10.29
CA SER A 201 9.94 -19.39 -10.05
C SER A 201 10.03 -19.84 -8.59
N ASN A 202 9.31 -19.17 -7.69
CA ASN A 202 9.36 -19.36 -6.25
C ASN A 202 10.80 -19.39 -5.70
N SER A 203 11.63 -18.44 -6.14
CA SER A 203 13.05 -18.43 -5.82
C SER A 203 13.61 -17.01 -5.75
N TRP A 204 14.59 -16.82 -4.87
CA TRP A 204 15.45 -15.64 -4.84
C TRP A 204 16.60 -15.78 -5.83
N ARG A 205 17.00 -14.68 -6.44
CA ARG A 205 18.27 -14.53 -7.14
C ARG A 205 18.98 -13.27 -6.68
N GLU A 206 20.30 -13.36 -6.53
CA GLU A 206 21.12 -12.19 -6.24
C GLU A 206 21.28 -11.34 -7.51
N ILE A 207 21.28 -10.01 -7.34
CA ILE A 207 21.54 -9.04 -8.39
C ILE A 207 22.60 -8.04 -7.92
N SER A 208 23.29 -7.42 -8.89
CA SER A 208 24.28 -6.40 -8.59
C SER A 208 23.66 -5.01 -8.59
N MET A 209 24.10 -4.19 -7.65
CA MET A 209 23.88 -2.73 -7.63
C MET A 209 25.21 -2.04 -7.95
N SER A 210 25.17 -0.87 -8.60
CA SER A 210 26.40 -0.12 -8.90
C SER A 210 27.10 0.35 -7.62
N GLN A 211 28.43 0.35 -7.64
CA GLN A 211 29.22 0.71 -6.45
C GLN A 211 28.97 2.16 -5.98
N ASP A 212 28.69 3.07 -6.91
CA ASP A 212 28.37 4.46 -6.58
C ASP A 212 27.10 4.56 -5.73
N ILE A 213 26.05 3.79 -6.08
CA ILE A 213 24.82 3.73 -5.29
C ILE A 213 25.08 3.04 -3.95
N VAL A 214 25.82 1.92 -3.96
CA VAL A 214 26.18 1.19 -2.73
C VAL A 214 26.89 2.11 -1.73
N ASN A 215 27.84 2.91 -2.17
CA ASN A 215 28.58 3.84 -1.31
C ASN A 215 27.64 4.86 -0.63
N ILE A 216 26.64 5.35 -1.36
CA ILE A 216 25.66 6.32 -0.83
C ILE A 216 24.72 5.64 0.18
N ILE A 217 24.13 4.50 -0.16
CA ILE A 217 23.16 3.84 0.72
C ILE A 217 23.80 3.22 1.97
N MET A 218 25.09 2.87 1.95
CA MET A 218 25.79 2.33 3.11
C MET A 218 25.96 3.37 4.24
N SER A 219 25.88 4.66 3.93
CA SER A 219 25.91 5.76 4.90
C SER A 219 24.52 6.25 5.30
N ASN A 220 23.45 5.61 4.82
CA ASN A 220 22.08 6.08 4.99
C ASN A 220 21.16 4.93 5.41
N VAL A 221 20.10 5.26 6.15
CA VAL A 221 19.01 4.29 6.38
C VAL A 221 17.94 4.47 5.33
N LEU A 222 17.54 3.38 4.69
CA LEU A 222 16.41 3.37 3.76
C LEU A 222 15.11 3.22 4.54
N VAL A 223 14.16 4.12 4.33
CA VAL A 223 12.88 4.18 5.05
C VAL A 223 11.72 4.46 4.09
N CYS A 224 10.50 4.47 4.64
CA CYS A 224 9.26 4.83 3.93
C CYS A 224 9.15 4.14 2.55
N PRO A 225 9.01 2.81 2.53
CA PRO A 225 8.97 2.10 1.27
C PRO A 225 7.62 2.32 0.56
N LEU A 226 7.65 2.48 -0.76
CA LEU A 226 6.47 2.67 -1.61
C LEU A 226 6.58 1.84 -2.89
N TYR A 227 5.47 1.28 -3.34
CA TYR A 227 5.34 0.74 -4.70
C TYR A 227 4.39 1.60 -5.51
N TRP A 228 4.81 1.99 -6.71
CA TRP A 228 3.95 2.67 -7.68
C TRP A 228 4.37 2.30 -9.11
N GLU A 229 3.40 1.96 -9.95
CA GLU A 229 3.58 1.65 -11.39
C GLU A 229 4.81 0.81 -11.77
N GLY A 230 5.07 -0.28 -11.05
CA GLY A 230 6.17 -1.18 -11.38
C GLY A 230 7.53 -0.78 -10.79
N VAL A 231 7.56 0.27 -9.97
CA VAL A 231 8.78 0.77 -9.32
C VAL A 231 8.60 0.75 -7.80
N CYS A 232 9.63 0.28 -7.10
CA CYS A 232 9.74 0.39 -5.65
C CYS A 232 10.61 1.60 -5.30
N TYR A 233 10.21 2.37 -4.30
CA TYR A 233 10.88 3.59 -3.83
C TYR A 233 11.19 3.49 -2.34
N TRP A 234 12.31 4.06 -1.91
CA TRP A 234 12.69 4.23 -0.50
C TRP A 234 13.35 5.59 -0.31
N LEU A 235 13.06 6.25 0.80
CA LEU A 235 13.76 7.47 1.20
C LEU A 235 15.07 7.14 1.89
N GLY A 236 16.16 7.76 1.46
CA GLY A 236 17.46 7.73 2.15
C GLY A 236 17.51 8.80 3.23
N HIS A 237 17.73 8.36 4.47
CA HIS A 237 17.84 9.22 5.65
C HIS A 237 19.24 9.13 6.25
N ASP A 238 19.93 10.27 6.28
CA ASP A 238 21.21 10.43 6.95
C ASP A 238 20.95 10.63 8.45
N LEU A 239 21.30 9.62 9.25
CA LEU A 239 21.12 9.67 10.71
C LEU A 239 22.11 10.58 11.42
N ASP A 240 23.29 10.82 10.83
CA ASP A 240 24.34 11.63 11.45
C ASP A 240 24.00 13.11 11.33
N ASN A 241 23.45 13.50 10.17
CA ASN A 241 23.09 14.88 9.88
C ASN A 241 21.59 15.18 10.01
N TYR A 242 20.76 14.17 10.27
CA TYR A 242 19.31 14.26 10.49
C TYR A 242 18.54 14.90 9.31
N PHE A 243 18.86 14.49 8.08
CA PHE A 243 18.13 14.93 6.89
C PHE A 243 17.90 13.80 5.88
N TYR A 244 17.00 14.05 4.92
CA TYR A 244 16.72 13.14 3.81
C TYR A 244 17.45 13.61 2.56
N ASP A 245 18.11 12.69 1.87
CA ASP A 245 19.09 13.04 0.83
C ASP A 245 18.60 12.73 -0.57
N PHE A 246 17.97 11.57 -0.71
CA PHE A 246 17.62 10.98 -1.98
C PHE A 246 16.43 10.03 -1.84
N ILE A 247 15.85 9.69 -2.99
CA ILE A 247 14.99 8.53 -3.16
C ILE A 247 15.77 7.48 -3.94
N LEU A 248 15.87 6.27 -3.39
CA LEU A 248 16.30 5.10 -4.12
C LEU A 248 15.08 4.53 -4.84
N SER A 249 15.17 4.37 -6.15
CA SER A 249 14.16 3.70 -6.96
C SER A 249 14.69 2.39 -7.51
N PHE A 250 13.81 1.39 -7.63
CA PHE A 250 14.09 0.10 -8.25
C PHE A 250 12.96 -0.29 -9.19
N ASN A 251 13.25 -0.35 -10.49
CA ASN A 251 12.27 -0.75 -11.49
C ASN A 251 12.18 -2.29 -11.55
N LEU A 252 11.01 -2.87 -11.27
CA LEU A 252 10.85 -4.33 -11.17
C LEU A 252 11.01 -5.05 -12.52
N SER A 253 10.75 -4.36 -13.64
CA SER A 253 10.78 -4.95 -14.98
C SER A 253 12.17 -5.08 -15.55
N ASN A 254 12.99 -4.04 -15.46
CA ASN A 254 14.37 -4.04 -15.95
C ASN A 254 15.41 -4.26 -14.83
N GLU A 255 14.97 -4.27 -13.57
CA GLU A 255 15.77 -4.50 -12.37
C GLU A 255 16.96 -3.54 -12.22
N LYS A 256 16.75 -2.27 -12.59
CA LYS A 256 17.74 -1.20 -12.43
C LYS A 256 17.40 -0.30 -11.25
N PHE A 257 18.46 0.10 -10.55
CA PHE A 257 18.42 1.11 -9.50
C PHE A 257 18.73 2.50 -10.06
N HIS A 258 18.03 3.51 -9.56
CA HIS A 258 18.38 4.91 -9.79
C HIS A 258 18.26 5.69 -8.48
N LEU A 259 19.19 6.63 -8.30
CA LEU A 259 19.13 7.61 -7.23
C LEU A 259 18.49 8.89 -7.77
N ILE A 260 17.51 9.39 -7.04
CA ILE A 260 16.84 10.65 -7.33
C ILE A 260 17.16 11.59 -6.17
N HIS A 261 18.01 12.59 -6.42
CA HIS A 261 18.39 13.54 -5.39
C HIS A 261 17.24 14.49 -5.06
N LEU A 262 17.08 14.78 -3.77
CA LEU A 262 16.08 15.73 -3.31
C LEU A 262 16.53 17.18 -3.59
N PRO A 263 15.59 18.13 -3.83
CA PRO A 263 15.95 19.53 -4.07
C PRO A 263 16.67 20.19 -2.89
N ARG A 264 17.56 21.15 -3.17
CA ARG A 264 18.38 21.78 -2.12
C ARG A 264 17.63 22.58 -1.06
N PHE A 265 16.45 23.11 -1.38
CA PHE A 265 15.63 23.83 -0.41
C PHE A 265 15.00 22.88 0.61
N VAL A 266 15.06 21.57 0.37
CA VAL A 266 14.60 20.57 1.33
C VAL A 266 15.52 20.64 2.55
N TYR A 267 16.83 20.54 2.40
CA TYR A 267 17.83 20.43 3.49
C TYR A 267 17.77 21.46 4.64
N TRP A 268 17.15 22.64 4.47
CA TRP A 268 17.13 23.69 5.50
C TRP A 268 15.95 23.57 6.49
N ASP A 269 14.93 22.77 6.17
CA ASP A 269 13.69 22.69 6.95
C ASP A 269 13.56 21.40 7.81
N PHE A 270 14.34 20.33 7.57
CA PHE A 270 14.01 18.96 8.05
C PHE A 270 14.61 18.49 9.38
N THR A 271 15.33 19.33 10.13
CA THR A 271 15.92 18.88 11.42
C THR A 271 14.87 18.55 12.49
N SER A 272 13.56 18.61 12.17
CA SER A 272 12.45 18.31 13.10
C SER A 272 11.24 17.58 12.48
N TYR A 273 11.26 17.21 11.18
CA TYR A 273 10.03 16.73 10.49
C TYR A 273 10.19 15.33 9.85
N PHE A 274 9.24 14.43 10.11
CA PHE A 274 9.12 13.16 9.40
C PHE A 274 8.59 13.39 7.97
N ILE A 275 9.32 12.92 6.97
CA ILE A 275 8.85 12.89 5.57
C ILE A 275 8.18 11.55 5.28
N GLU A 276 7.01 11.62 4.66
CA GLU A 276 6.33 10.47 4.07
C GLU A 276 6.44 10.52 2.54
N ILE A 277 6.65 9.35 1.92
CA ILE A 277 6.53 9.19 0.48
C ILE A 277 5.21 8.46 0.20
N SER A 278 4.44 8.98 -0.75
CA SER A 278 3.12 8.45 -1.08
C SER A 278 2.80 8.67 -2.56
N VAL A 279 1.56 8.41 -2.94
CA VAL A 279 1.04 8.66 -4.29
C VAL A 279 -0.13 9.62 -4.19
N TRP A 280 -0.10 10.67 -5.00
CA TRP A 280 -1.17 11.65 -5.11
C TRP A 280 -1.31 12.09 -6.56
N ASN A 281 -2.53 12.01 -7.09
CA ASN A 281 -2.87 12.28 -8.49
C ASN A 281 -1.97 11.51 -9.47
N ASP A 282 -1.84 10.21 -9.25
CA ASP A 282 -1.01 9.28 -10.03
C ASP A 282 0.51 9.59 -10.07
N SER A 283 0.98 10.54 -9.26
CA SER A 283 2.40 10.86 -9.12
C SER A 283 2.94 10.49 -7.74
N VAL A 284 4.24 10.15 -7.69
CA VAL A 284 4.95 9.97 -6.42
C VAL A 284 5.15 11.32 -5.77
N VAL A 285 4.85 11.42 -4.47
CA VAL A 285 4.92 12.67 -3.72
C VAL A 285 5.68 12.51 -2.41
N LEU A 286 6.31 13.59 -1.98
CA LEU A 286 6.82 13.75 -0.62
C LEU A 286 5.89 14.66 0.17
N LEU A 287 5.51 14.24 1.36
CA LEU A 287 4.66 15.00 2.27
C LEU A 287 5.38 15.22 3.59
N TRP A 288 5.26 16.45 4.09
CA TRP A 288 5.68 16.78 5.44
C TRP A 288 4.86 17.95 5.98
N ARG A 289 4.78 18.03 7.30
CA ARG A 289 4.17 19.16 8.00
C ARG A 289 5.27 20.10 8.48
N ASP A 290 5.05 21.39 8.31
CA ASP A 290 5.79 22.42 9.02
C ASP A 290 4.97 22.84 10.26
N ASP A 291 5.37 22.36 11.44
CA ASP A 291 4.64 22.63 12.68
C ASP A 291 4.68 24.10 13.10
N ARG A 292 5.70 24.86 12.68
CA ARG A 292 5.84 26.28 13.03
C ARG A 292 4.82 27.14 12.31
N GLU A 293 4.63 26.85 11.03
CA GLU A 293 3.73 27.58 10.14
C GLU A 293 2.35 26.92 10.04
N ASN A 294 2.19 25.71 10.61
CA ASN A 294 1.00 24.87 10.47
C ASN A 294 0.61 24.63 8.99
N ILE A 295 1.62 24.37 8.14
CA ILE A 295 1.47 24.15 6.70
C ILE A 295 1.71 22.68 6.38
N LEU A 296 0.83 22.09 5.56
CA LEU A 296 1.12 20.83 4.87
C LEU A 296 1.82 21.15 3.55
N ARG A 297 3.03 20.63 3.36
CA ARG A 297 3.77 20.76 2.11
C ARG A 297 3.73 19.43 1.35
N ILE A 298 3.47 19.52 0.05
CA ILE A 298 3.49 18.38 -0.86
C ILE A 298 4.44 18.70 -2.00
N LEU A 299 5.38 17.81 -2.26
CA LEU A 299 6.32 17.92 -3.36
C LEU A 299 6.10 16.77 -4.33
N THR A 300 5.60 17.08 -5.52
CA THR A 300 5.29 16.10 -6.55
C THR A 300 6.50 15.85 -7.43
N MET A 301 6.79 14.56 -7.64
CA MET A 301 7.89 14.09 -8.47
C MET A 301 7.38 13.88 -9.89
N ASP A 302 7.97 14.60 -10.84
CA ASP A 302 7.73 14.46 -12.27
C ASP A 302 8.97 13.84 -12.92
N VAL A 303 8.83 12.61 -13.43
CA VAL A 303 9.92 11.88 -14.08
C VAL A 303 9.86 12.11 -15.59
N GLY A 304 10.90 12.75 -16.13
CA GLY A 304 11.08 12.97 -17.56
C GLY A 304 11.52 11.71 -18.32
N GLU A 305 11.39 11.73 -19.64
CA GLU A 305 11.72 10.60 -20.52
C GLU A 305 13.21 10.18 -20.47
N ASP A 306 14.10 11.10 -20.09
CA ASP A 306 15.54 10.92 -19.94
C ASP A 306 15.97 10.51 -18.51
N ALA A 307 15.01 10.11 -17.67
CA ALA A 307 15.20 9.91 -16.24
C ALA A 307 15.65 11.17 -15.48
N SER A 308 15.50 12.37 -16.07
CA SER A 308 15.54 13.60 -15.30
C SER A 308 14.33 13.67 -14.36
N CYS A 309 14.51 14.31 -13.22
CA CYS A 309 13.47 14.49 -12.24
C CYS A 309 13.26 15.97 -12.00
N SER A 310 12.02 16.43 -12.10
CA SER A 310 11.61 17.77 -11.69
C SER A 310 10.60 17.68 -10.56
N TRP A 311 10.48 18.77 -9.82
CA TRP A 311 9.74 18.80 -8.58
C TRP A 311 8.78 19.98 -8.57
N THR A 312 7.50 19.72 -8.32
CA THR A 312 6.46 20.73 -8.21
C THR A 312 6.02 20.84 -6.75
N LYS A 313 6.13 22.02 -6.15
CA LYS A 313 5.82 22.27 -4.74
C LYS A 313 4.40 22.84 -4.58
N TYR A 314 3.64 22.26 -3.66
CA TYR A 314 2.35 22.73 -3.21
C TYR A 314 2.40 23.01 -1.70
N GLU A 315 1.75 24.09 -1.26
CA GLU A 315 1.64 24.47 0.14
C GLU A 315 0.17 24.71 0.49
N TYR A 316 -0.30 24.06 1.55
CA TYR A 316 -1.66 24.20 2.03
C TYR A 316 -1.63 24.68 3.47
N ILE A 317 -2.10 25.90 3.69
CA ILE A 317 -2.21 26.54 5.00
C ILE A 317 -3.42 25.94 5.72
N GLY A 318 -3.24 25.54 6.98
CA GLY A 318 -4.34 25.11 7.83
C GLY A 318 -5.21 26.28 8.30
N ASP A 319 -5.91 26.98 7.40
CA ASP A 319 -6.84 28.03 7.78
C ASP A 319 -8.22 27.42 8.11
N GLY A 320 -8.54 27.30 9.41
CA GLY A 320 -9.84 26.82 9.90
C GLY A 320 -9.84 26.49 11.40
N PRO A 321 -11.00 26.19 12.02
CA PRO A 321 -11.15 25.92 13.47
C PRO A 321 -10.57 24.56 13.93
N LEU A 322 -9.62 24.01 13.16
CA LEU A 322 -8.99 22.71 13.39
C LEU A 322 -7.53 22.97 13.75
N GLU A 323 -7.29 23.33 15.01
CA GLU A 323 -6.03 23.88 15.50
C GLU A 323 -4.82 22.95 15.46
N ASN A 324 -4.92 21.70 15.02
CA ASN A 324 -3.76 20.79 14.92
C ASN A 324 -3.97 19.73 13.84
N ILE A 325 -3.29 19.89 12.70
CA ILE A 325 -3.17 18.85 11.66
C ILE A 325 -2.17 17.82 12.16
N CYS A 326 -2.57 16.57 12.37
CA CYS A 326 -1.63 15.55 12.85
C CYS A 326 -0.87 14.90 11.68
N PHE A 327 -1.59 14.32 10.73
CA PHE A 327 -1.03 13.60 9.56
C PHE A 327 -2.01 13.60 8.40
N GLY A 328 -1.51 13.48 7.16
CA GLY A 328 -2.31 13.45 5.94
C GLY A 328 -1.91 12.31 5.01
N VAL A 329 -2.86 11.46 4.63
CA VAL A 329 -2.66 10.34 3.70
C VAL A 329 -3.40 10.65 2.38
N PRO A 330 -2.69 10.96 1.28
CA PRO A 330 -3.31 11.29 0.01
C PRO A 330 -3.99 10.09 -0.62
N ILE A 331 -5.23 10.26 -1.07
CA ILE A 331 -5.93 9.25 -1.86
C ILE A 331 -5.38 9.33 -3.29
N PRO A 332 -4.83 8.24 -3.86
CA PRO A 332 -4.05 8.30 -5.09
C PRO A 332 -4.74 8.94 -6.30
N LYS A 333 -6.08 8.86 -6.41
CA LYS A 333 -6.82 9.15 -7.64
C LYS A 333 -7.91 10.22 -7.57
N ASN A 334 -8.06 10.93 -6.45
CA ASN A 334 -9.23 11.79 -6.25
C ASN A 334 -8.90 13.22 -5.79
N GLY A 335 -7.62 13.63 -5.76
CA GLY A 335 -7.21 14.92 -5.19
C GLY A 335 -7.49 15.08 -3.69
N GLU A 336 -8.20 14.14 -3.07
CA GLU A 336 -8.57 14.10 -1.66
C GLU A 336 -7.39 13.62 -0.80
N ILE A 337 -7.25 14.22 0.37
CA ILE A 337 -6.25 13.87 1.37
C ILE A 337 -6.96 13.62 2.68
N LEU A 338 -6.91 12.39 3.19
CA LEU A 338 -7.44 12.07 4.51
C LEU A 338 -6.52 12.65 5.58
N LYS A 339 -7.06 13.41 6.52
CA LYS A 339 -6.31 14.08 7.58
C LYS A 339 -6.89 13.76 8.95
N GLU A 340 -6.02 13.52 9.91
CA GLU A 340 -6.38 13.51 11.32
C GLU A 340 -6.27 14.93 11.86
N VAL A 341 -7.36 15.42 12.46
CA VAL A 341 -7.44 16.75 13.06
C VAL A 341 -7.91 16.64 14.51
N LYS A 342 -7.41 17.53 15.37
CA LYS A 342 -7.88 17.63 16.75
C LYS A 342 -8.90 18.76 16.87
N LYS A 343 -10.11 18.42 17.32
CA LYS A 343 -11.21 19.36 17.58
C LYS A 343 -11.77 19.10 18.97
N ASP A 344 -11.87 20.16 19.79
CA ASP A 344 -12.39 20.09 21.17
C ASP A 344 -11.72 19.00 22.04
N GLY A 345 -10.42 18.75 21.82
CA GLY A 345 -9.66 17.73 22.53
C GLY A 345 -9.77 16.31 21.93
N HIS A 346 -10.68 16.08 20.99
CA HIS A 346 -10.91 14.79 20.33
C HIS A 346 -10.28 14.73 18.94
N LYS A 347 -9.78 13.55 18.55
CA LYS A 347 -9.30 13.29 17.19
C LYS A 347 -10.48 12.98 16.28
N GLN A 348 -10.50 13.60 15.11
CA GLN A 348 -11.49 13.39 14.06
C GLN A 348 -10.77 13.19 12.72
N LEU A 349 -11.36 12.37 11.85
CA LEU A 349 -10.90 12.20 10.49
C LEU A 349 -11.67 13.15 9.56
N VAL A 350 -10.93 13.88 8.74
CA VAL A 350 -11.49 14.76 7.70
C VAL A 350 -10.86 14.44 6.36
N SER A 351 -11.53 14.79 5.27
CA SER A 351 -10.98 14.75 3.92
C SER A 351 -10.79 16.17 3.44
N PHE A 352 -9.60 16.46 2.92
CA PHE A 352 -9.26 17.73 2.32
C PHE A 352 -9.15 17.56 0.81
N ASN A 353 -10.01 18.27 0.08
CA ASN A 353 -9.95 18.31 -1.36
C ASN A 353 -8.95 19.41 -1.79
N SER A 354 -7.87 19.00 -2.44
CA SER A 354 -6.80 19.92 -2.84
C SER A 354 -7.22 20.94 -3.92
N ASP A 355 -8.13 20.56 -4.82
CA ASP A 355 -8.57 21.41 -5.93
C ASP A 355 -9.49 22.53 -5.46
N THR A 356 -10.46 22.20 -4.60
CA THR A 356 -11.45 23.14 -4.06
C THR A 356 -11.01 23.80 -2.76
N GLN A 357 -9.95 23.28 -2.14
CA GLN A 357 -9.48 23.62 -0.80
C GLN A 357 -10.53 23.43 0.31
N LYS A 358 -11.58 22.63 0.05
CA LYS A 358 -12.63 22.34 1.03
C LYS A 358 -12.26 21.18 1.95
N ILE A 359 -12.76 21.25 3.18
CA ILE A 359 -12.62 20.20 4.19
C ILE A 359 -13.99 19.59 4.45
N ARG A 360 -14.10 18.26 4.36
CA ARG A 360 -15.29 17.49 4.70
C ARG A 360 -15.04 16.58 5.88
N ASN A 361 -16.01 16.43 6.76
CA ASN A 361 -15.92 15.45 7.84
C ASN A 361 -16.03 14.03 7.25
N VAL A 362 -15.26 13.09 7.79
CA VAL A 362 -15.41 11.67 7.49
C VAL A 362 -16.13 11.02 8.67
N VAL A 363 -17.32 10.48 8.44
CA VAL A 363 -18.09 9.78 9.47
C VAL A 363 -17.51 8.38 9.61
N CYS A 364 -16.84 8.10 10.72
CA CYS A 364 -16.22 6.80 11.01
C CYS A 364 -16.44 6.38 12.47
N ASP A 365 -16.64 5.08 12.70
CA ASP A 365 -16.79 4.47 14.03
C ASP A 365 -15.44 4.07 14.65
N VAL A 366 -14.32 4.66 14.21
CA VAL A 366 -12.98 4.24 14.64
C VAL A 366 -12.65 4.86 16.01
N ASP A 367 -12.19 4.03 16.94
CA ASP A 367 -11.73 4.47 18.27
C ASP A 367 -10.61 5.53 18.21
N SER A 368 -10.80 6.59 18.99
CA SER A 368 -10.08 7.87 19.00
C SER A 368 -8.59 7.86 19.42
N THR A 369 -7.92 6.72 19.57
CA THR A 369 -6.58 6.66 20.17
C THR A 369 -5.45 7.01 19.18
N SER A 370 -5.60 6.70 17.89
CA SER A 370 -4.82 7.24 16.76
C SER A 370 -5.41 6.71 15.46
N LEU A 371 -6.03 7.59 14.66
CA LEU A 371 -6.83 7.25 13.49
C LEU A 371 -6.03 7.18 12.20
N LEU A 372 -4.84 7.76 12.14
CA LEU A 372 -3.90 7.63 11.03
C LEU A 372 -2.49 7.43 11.60
N GLY A 373 -1.80 6.41 11.14
CA GLY A 373 -0.41 6.14 11.46
C GLY A 373 0.51 6.47 10.29
N LEU A 374 1.78 6.73 10.59
CA LEU A 374 2.83 6.72 9.59
C LEU A 374 2.81 5.37 8.85
N ARG A 375 2.76 5.39 7.51
CA ARG A 375 2.81 4.21 6.62
C ARG A 375 1.52 3.37 6.55
N ASP A 376 0.35 3.94 6.83
CA ASP A 376 -0.90 3.34 6.39
C ASP A 376 -0.97 3.32 4.84
N CYS A 377 -1.68 2.36 4.25
CA CYS A 377 -1.59 2.13 2.81
C CYS A 377 -2.93 1.76 2.19
N PHE A 378 -3.18 2.16 0.93
CA PHE A 378 -4.46 1.92 0.26
C PHE A 378 -4.58 0.49 -0.27
N PHE A 379 -5.40 -0.33 0.36
CA PHE A 379 -5.64 -1.70 -0.03
C PHE A 379 -6.86 -1.82 -0.96
N VAL A 380 -6.82 -2.77 -1.89
CA VAL A 380 -7.98 -3.14 -2.71
C VAL A 380 -8.26 -4.62 -2.54
N LYS A 381 -9.51 -4.99 -2.26
CA LYS A 381 -9.92 -6.40 -2.23
C LYS A 381 -9.89 -6.96 -3.65
N SER A 382 -9.11 -8.02 -3.90
CA SER A 382 -8.93 -8.57 -5.24
C SER A 382 -9.09 -10.08 -5.32
N LEU A 383 -9.23 -10.57 -6.55
CA LEU A 383 -9.27 -12.00 -6.90
C LEU A 383 -7.89 -12.52 -7.37
N VAL A 384 -6.82 -11.76 -7.13
CA VAL A 384 -5.46 -12.17 -7.51
C VAL A 384 -5.00 -13.31 -6.61
N SER A 385 -4.73 -14.48 -7.18
CA SER A 385 -4.30 -15.63 -6.40
C SER A 385 -2.81 -15.60 -6.10
N VAL A 386 -2.44 -16.00 -4.87
CA VAL A 386 -1.04 -16.29 -4.52
C VAL A 386 -0.60 -17.66 -5.04
N ARG A 387 -1.56 -18.53 -5.36
CA ARG A 387 -1.32 -19.89 -5.85
C ARG A 387 -1.40 -19.90 -7.37
N ARG A 388 -0.33 -19.51 -8.06
CA ARG A 388 -0.27 -19.75 -9.51
C ARG A 388 -0.17 -21.26 -9.76
N ARG A 389 -1.24 -21.82 -10.33
CA ARG A 389 -1.28 -23.22 -10.74
C ARG A 389 -0.40 -23.39 -11.98
N ARG A 390 0.54 -24.34 -11.93
CA ARG A 390 1.31 -24.77 -13.11
C ARG A 390 0.29 -25.11 -14.21
N ARG A 391 0.43 -24.44 -15.36
CA ARG A 391 -0.31 -24.79 -16.58
C ARG A 391 0.06 -26.19 -17.05
#